data_AF-A0A7V8Y6R8-F1
#
_entry.id   AF-A0A7V8Y6R8-F1
#
_cell.length_a   1.000
_cell.length_b   1.000
_cell.length_c   1.000
_cell.angle_alpha   90.00
_cell.angle_beta   90.00
_cell.angle_gamma   90.00
#
_symmetry.space_group_name_H-M   'P 1'
#
loop_
_entity.id
_entity.type
_entity.pdbx_description
1 polymer ?
#
loop_
_entity_poly.entity_id
_entity_poly.type
_entity_poly.pdbx_seq_one_letter_code
_entity_poly.pdbx_strand_id
1 'polypeptide(L)' 'MQPKIVGLFVGLFLGLATALVGFGGMLICAFFGALGYVVMMILAGEVDVSQFVGGSGAGRRS' A
#
# COMPACT_ATOMS: atom_id res chain seq x y z
N MET A 1 3.37 -13.73 8.16
CA MET A 1 4.85 -13.86 7.98
C MET A 1 5.55 -13.04 9.06
N GLN A 2 6.73 -13.44 9.52
CA GLN A 2 7.43 -12.69 10.57
C GLN A 2 7.72 -11.25 10.08
N PRO A 3 7.36 -10.19 10.83
CA PRO A 3 7.57 -8.80 10.41
C PRO A 3 9.02 -8.48 10.06
N LYS A 4 9.96 -9.27 10.60
CA LYS A 4 11.40 -9.24 10.32
C LYS A 4 11.74 -9.48 8.84
N ILE A 5 11.05 -10.42 8.20
CA ILE A 5 11.30 -10.80 6.80
C ILE A 5 10.83 -9.69 5.86
N VAL A 6 9.67 -9.09 6.15
CA VAL A 6 9.11 -8.00 5.35
C VAL A 6 10.05 -6.79 5.39
N GLY A 7 10.55 -6.42 6.57
CA GLY A 7 11.52 -5.33 6.70
C GLY A 7 12.82 -5.57 5.93
N LEU A 8 13.30 -6.83 5.89
CA LEU A 8 14.51 -7.20 5.14
C LEU A 8 14.32 -7.03 3.62
N PHE A 9 13.20 -7.50 3.07
CA PHE A 9 12.90 -7.34 1.65
C PHE A 9 12.68 -5.87 1.27
N VAL A 10 11.94 -5.12 2.08
CA VAL A 10 11.73 -3.68 1.84
C VAL A 10 13.05 -2.93 1.82
N GLY A 11 13.92 -3.17 2.80
CA GLY A 11 15.26 -2.56 2.85
C GLY A 11 16.15 -2.98 1.68
N LEU A 12 16.11 -4.25 1.27
CA LEU A 12 16.84 -4.76 0.11
C LEU A 12 16.40 -4.07 -1.19
N PHE A 13 15.10 -3.94 -1.43
CA PHE A 13 14.57 -3.27 -2.61
C PHE A 13 14.87 -1.77 -2.61
N LEU A 14 14.76 -1.09 -1.46
CA LEU A 14 15.14 0.31 -1.33
C LEU A 14 16.64 0.50 -1.61
N GLY A 15 17.50 -0.33 -1.03
CA GLY A 15 18.94 -0.29 -1.27
C GLY A 15 19.29 -0.54 -2.74
N LEU A 16 18.63 -1.50 -3.38
CA LEU A 16 18.80 -1.81 -4.80
C LEU A 16 18.34 -0.65 -5.69
N ALA A 17 17.20 -0.02 -5.37
CA ALA A 17 16.71 1.15 -6.09
C ALA A 17 17.72 2.31 -6.02
N THR A 18 18.31 2.55 -4.83
CA THR A 18 19.37 3.54 -4.66
C THR A 18 20.62 3.22 -5.47
N ALA A 19 21.02 1.94 -5.56
CA ALA A 19 22.21 1.54 -6.30
C ALA A 19 22.07 1.73 -7.82
N LEU A 20 20.87 1.53 -8.37
CA LEU A 20 20.61 1.61 -9.82
C LEU A 20 20.31 3.02 -10.32
N VAL A 21 19.56 3.80 -9.53
CA VAL A 21 19.00 5.10 -9.97
C VAL A 21 19.53 6.27 -9.12
N GLY A 22 20.28 5.99 -8.05
CA GLY A 22 20.71 6.98 -7.08
C GLY A 22 19.63 7.38 -6.08
N PHE A 23 19.93 8.36 -5.23
CA PHE A 23 19.04 8.79 -4.15
C PHE A 23 17.69 9.34 -4.65
N GLY A 24 17.70 10.10 -5.75
CA GLY A 24 16.45 10.62 -6.34
C GLY A 24 15.52 9.52 -6.82
N GLY A 25 16.07 8.49 -7.48
CA GLY A 25 15.28 7.34 -7.92
C GLY A 25 14.79 6.46 -6.77
N MET A 26 15.58 6.32 -5.70
CA MET A 26 15.13 5.66 -4.47
C MET A 26 13.90 6.36 -3.89
N LEU A 27 13.92 7.70 -3.77
CA LEU A 27 12.79 8.46 -3.24
C LEU A 27 11.52 8.28 -4.08
N ILE A 28 11.65 8.31 -5.42
CA ILE A 28 10.54 8.05 -6.33
C ILE A 28 10.01 6.62 -6.14
N CYS A 29 10.90 5.63 -6.07
CA CYS A 29 10.52 4.24 -5.88
C CYS A 29 9.83 4.00 -4.52
N ALA A 30 10.36 4.61 -3.45
CA ALA A 30 9.75 4.58 -2.13
C ALA A 30 8.37 5.25 -2.12
N PHE A 31 8.22 6.38 -2.83
CA PHE A 31 6.94 7.06 -2.98
C PHE A 31 5.91 6.19 -3.69
N PHE A 32 6.26 5.61 -4.85
CA PHE A 32 5.38 4.69 -5.58
C PHE A 32 5.08 3.41 -4.79
N GLY A 33 6.06 2.86 -4.07
CA GLY A 33 5.88 1.70 -3.20
C GLY A 33 4.91 1.99 -2.06
N ALA A 34 5.02 3.15 -1.41
CA ALA A 34 4.09 3.61 -0.39
C ALA A 34 2.69 3.83 -0.98
N LEU A 35 2.59 4.42 -2.18
CA LEU A 35 1.31 4.62 -2.87
C LEU A 35 0.63 3.29 -3.17
N GLY A 36 1.38 2.33 -3.72
CA GLY A 36 0.88 0.97 -4.00
C GLY A 36 0.46 0.23 -2.74
N TYR A 37 1.18 0.41 -1.63
CA TYR A 37 0.80 -0.14 -0.33
C TYR A 37 -0.56 0.41 0.14
N VAL A 38 -0.77 1.72 0.06
CA VAL A 38 -2.04 2.35 0.42
C VAL A 38 -3.19 1.85 -0.46
N VAL A 39 -2.96 1.73 -1.78
CA VAL A 39 -3.95 1.18 -2.73
C VAL A 39 -4.30 -0.28 -2.38
N MET A 40 -3.30 -1.09 -2.03
CA MET A 40 -3.54 -2.48 -1.60
C MET A 40 -4.27 -2.56 -0.26
N MET A 41 -4.02 -1.63 0.65
CA MET A 41 -4.77 -1.51 1.91
C MET A 41 -6.26 -1.23 1.68
N ILE A 42 -6.57 -0.41 0.67
CA ILE A 42 -7.94 -0.14 0.22
C ILE A 42 -8.57 -1.38 -0.39
N LEU A 43 -7.87 -2.06 -1.30
CA LEU A 43 -8.36 -3.27 -1.97
C LEU A 43 -8.55 -4.45 -1.01
N ALA A 44 -7.68 -4.56 0.01
CA ALA A 44 -7.76 -5.59 1.03
C ALA A 44 -8.98 -5.42 1.96
N GLY A 45 -9.70 -4.30 1.87
CA GLY A 45 -10.86 -4.00 2.71
C GLY A 45 -10.48 -3.69 4.17
N GLU A 46 -9.19 -3.60 4.51
CA GLU A 46 -8.76 -3.10 5.82
C GLU A 46 -9.05 -1.60 5.96
N VAL A 47 -8.90 -0.85 4.87
CA VAL A 47 -9.49 0.48 4.75
C VAL A 47 -10.87 0.27 4.13
N ASP A 48 -11.89 0.22 4.98
CA ASP A 48 -13.26 -0.03 4.55
C ASP A 48 -13.79 1.18 3.76
N VAL A 49 -13.58 1.19 2.44
CA VAL A 49 -14.10 2.22 1.53
C VAL A 49 -15.56 1.95 1.18
N SER A 50 -16.14 0.81 1.62
CA SER A 50 -17.56 0.52 1.43
C SER A 50 -18.45 1.56 2.11
N GLN A 51 -17.97 2.15 3.21
CA GLN A 51 -18.64 3.28 3.89
C GLN A 51 -18.70 4.55 3.02
N PHE A 52 -17.81 4.69 2.03
CA PHE A 52 -17.79 5.80 1.07
C PHE A 52 -18.39 5.43 -0.31
N VAL A 53 -18.52 4.14 -0.65
CA VAL A 53 -18.99 3.65 -1.95
C VAL A 53 -20.43 3.08 -1.92
N GLY A 54 -21.01 2.80 -0.75
CA GLY A 54 -22.19 1.94 -0.63
C GLY A 54 -23.34 2.43 0.25
N GLY A 55 -23.51 3.73 0.45
CA GLY A 55 -24.75 4.29 1.00
C GLY A 55 -25.90 4.23 -0.01
N SER A 56 -26.44 3.05 -0.34
CA SER A 56 -27.69 2.89 -1.12
C SER A 56 -28.22 1.46 -1.01
N GLY A 57 -28.67 1.10 0.19
CA GLY A 57 -29.31 -0.19 0.44
C GLY A 57 -30.21 -0.07 1.65
N ALA A 58 -31.07 0.94 1.62
CA ALA A 58 -32.10 1.20 2.61
C ALA A 58 -32.72 -0.11 3.07
N GLY A 59 -32.74 -0.31 4.40
CA GLY A 59 -33.61 -1.27 5.03
C GLY A 59 -35.04 -0.99 4.57
N ARG A 60 -35.50 -1.76 3.59
CA ARG A 60 -36.91 -1.84 3.24
C ARG A 60 -37.52 -2.87 4.18
N ARG A 61 -37.75 -2.38 5.41
CA ARG A 61 -38.71 -2.92 6.36
C ARG A 61 -40.08 -2.96 5.68
N SER A 62 -40.73 -4.12 5.73
CA SER A 62 -42.17 -4.35 5.96
C SER A 62 -42.63 -5.61 5.24
#